data_AF-A0A316YFA4-F1
#
_entry.id   AF-A0A316YFA4-F1
#
_cell.length_a   1.000
_cell.length_b   1.000
_cell.length_c   1.000
_cell.angle_alpha   90.00
_cell.angle_beta   90.00
_cell.angle_gamma   90.00
#
_symmetry.space_group_name_H-M   'P 1'
#
loop_
_entity.id
_entity.type
_entity.pdbx_description
1 polymer ?
#
loop_
_entity_poly.entity_id
_entity_poly.type
_entity_poly.pdbx_seq_one_letter_code
_entity_poly.pdbx_strand_id
1 'polypeptide(L)'
;MSASIEESEPPTSPTTGLPVPPNLDHLVHLVPPGKLDEAIKQFERLGFAVEHGGVHADGLTHNALIVLTDGVYIEIISFLDGPAKGRSKNETETKDEWHKRRQAHWWWGKQVGWTDWCLEGGVKDGRVASINERARSAEAVADGVVDSTTQHEGESTAYKQQLWATAAAYGAPTDHHRQEMEARQRAQPSLVRYDEPREGGRMALSGRKIRWKVTFPAGRREERGIVPFWCEDVTPRFWRVPLPSPHHPNKTQGLTSLTLLYHPETFSSRLSSLRLVLNNIAPPSSTAEEGGSLLTVPPPLVDGNKPAIPPEPVTLLIGTPEGPPLPVRVKAAEDPEELSWLAKYGEGLFEVEISVAPEMLPASAPPDGIERETHAKGYGRLRLHPILRH
;
A
#
# COMPACT_ATOMS: atom_id res chain seq x y z
N MET A 1 44.86 33.94 24.53
CA MET A 1 44.00 34.45 23.44
C MET A 1 43.47 33.23 22.71
N SER A 2 42.29 32.76 23.09
CA SER A 2 41.64 31.58 22.52
C SER A 2 40.64 32.05 21.48
N ALA A 3 40.85 31.68 20.22
CA ALA A 3 39.92 31.96 19.13
C ALA A 3 38.91 30.81 19.05
N SER A 4 37.64 31.13 19.30
CA SER A 4 36.50 30.25 19.10
C SER A 4 36.28 30.02 17.61
N ILE A 5 36.15 28.75 17.22
CA ILE A 5 35.72 28.36 15.88
C ILE A 5 34.19 28.37 15.89
N GLU A 6 33.57 29.32 15.20
CA GLU A 6 32.13 29.30 14.92
C GLU A 6 31.84 28.18 13.90
N GLU A 7 31.01 27.22 14.30
CA GLU A 7 30.39 26.26 13.39
C GLU A 7 29.44 27.01 12.47
N SER A 8 29.74 27.04 11.17
CA SER A 8 28.85 27.58 10.15
C SER A 8 27.66 26.63 9.95
N GLU A 9 26.44 27.15 10.15
CA GLU A 9 25.19 26.45 9.81
C GLU A 9 25.15 26.03 8.33
N PRO A 10 24.54 24.88 7.98
CA PRO A 10 24.44 24.46 6.59
C PRO A 10 23.48 25.39 5.82
N PRO A 11 23.71 25.63 4.52
CA PRO A 11 22.90 26.55 3.75
C PRO A 11 21.45 26.06 3.65
N THR A 12 20.53 26.87 4.19
CA THR A 12 19.09 26.74 3.99
C THR A 12 18.73 27.38 2.65
N SER A 13 18.74 26.59 1.58
CA SER A 13 18.15 26.97 0.30
C SER A 13 17.42 25.75 -0.26
N PRO A 14 16.11 25.83 -0.56
CA PRO A 14 15.38 24.74 -1.14
C PRO A 14 15.83 24.60 -2.59
N THR A 15 16.70 23.64 -2.87
CA THR A 15 17.02 23.22 -4.23
C THR A 15 15.72 22.80 -4.91
N THR A 16 15.33 23.54 -5.94
CA THR A 16 14.17 23.32 -6.80
C THR A 16 14.37 22.11 -7.72
N GLY A 17 14.60 20.94 -7.12
CA GLY A 17 14.46 19.65 -7.79
C GLY A 17 13.00 19.21 -7.77
N LEU A 18 12.51 18.62 -8.87
CA LEU A 18 11.25 17.86 -8.83
C LEU A 18 11.32 16.87 -7.65
N PRO A 19 10.34 16.82 -6.75
CA PRO A 19 10.48 15.96 -5.58
C PRO A 19 10.55 14.49 -6.01
N VAL A 20 11.63 13.81 -5.62
CA VAL A 20 11.85 12.40 -5.95
C VAL A 20 10.71 11.56 -5.34
N PRO A 21 10.16 10.56 -6.04
CA PRO A 21 9.20 9.63 -5.47
C PRO A 21 9.72 9.06 -4.14
N PRO A 22 8.83 8.82 -3.16
CA PRO A 22 9.24 8.16 -1.92
C PRO A 22 9.69 6.73 -2.20
N ASN A 23 10.53 6.18 -1.34
CA ASN A 23 10.90 4.77 -1.41
C ASN A 23 9.79 3.88 -0.84
N LEU A 24 9.57 2.72 -1.47
CA LEU A 24 8.82 1.63 -0.88
C LEU A 24 9.64 1.02 0.27
N ASP A 25 9.13 1.06 1.49
CA ASP A 25 9.78 0.45 2.66
C ASP A 25 9.51 -1.06 2.69
N HIS A 26 8.23 -1.45 2.66
CA HIS A 26 7.81 -2.85 2.69
C HIS A 26 6.38 -3.07 2.21
N LEU A 27 6.09 -4.34 1.93
CA LEU A 27 4.74 -4.87 1.71
C LEU A 27 4.30 -5.70 2.92
N VAL A 28 3.07 -5.50 3.39
CA VAL A 28 2.51 -6.24 4.52
C VAL A 28 1.70 -7.42 3.99
N HIS A 29 2.11 -8.63 4.37
CA HIS A 29 1.46 -9.88 3.98
C HIS A 29 0.92 -10.60 5.23
N LEU A 30 -0.39 -10.47 5.47
CA LEU A 30 -1.06 -11.08 6.61
C LEU A 30 -1.29 -12.57 6.36
N VAL A 31 -0.92 -13.41 7.32
CA VAL A 31 -1.23 -14.85 7.31
C VAL A 31 -2.15 -15.19 8.48
N PRO A 32 -2.83 -16.36 8.47
CA PRO A 32 -3.76 -16.69 9.53
C PRO A 32 -3.09 -16.64 10.93
N PRO A 33 -3.84 -16.30 11.98
CA PRO A 33 -3.32 -16.26 13.35
C PRO A 33 -2.62 -17.58 13.73
N GLY A 34 -1.46 -17.48 14.37
CA GLY A 34 -0.66 -18.63 14.78
C GLY A 34 0.07 -19.38 13.65
N LYS A 35 -0.05 -18.94 12.40
CA LYS A 35 0.45 -19.67 11.22
C LYS A 35 1.72 -19.10 10.60
N LEU A 36 2.47 -18.28 11.33
CA LEU A 36 3.70 -17.66 10.84
C LEU A 36 4.72 -18.71 10.37
N ASP A 37 5.00 -19.75 11.15
CA ASP A 37 5.99 -20.77 10.78
C ASP A 37 5.55 -21.62 9.57
N GLU A 38 4.25 -21.81 9.37
CA GLU A 38 3.72 -22.48 8.18
C GLU A 38 3.89 -21.59 6.93
N ALA A 39 3.68 -20.29 7.07
CA ALA A 39 3.91 -19.31 6.00
C ALA A 39 5.40 -19.19 5.65
N ILE A 40 6.29 -19.14 6.64
CA ILE A 40 7.75 -19.15 6.43
C ILE A 40 8.14 -20.34 5.55
N LYS A 41 7.73 -21.55 5.93
CA LYS A 41 8.00 -22.76 5.14
C LYS A 41 7.42 -22.71 3.73
N GLN A 42 6.30 -22.01 3.52
CA GLN A 42 5.73 -21.84 2.17
C GLN A 42 6.63 -20.95 1.32
N PHE A 43 7.06 -19.79 1.83
CA PHE A 43 7.94 -18.89 1.09
C PHE A 43 9.36 -19.47 0.90
N GLU A 44 9.87 -20.23 1.86
CA GLU A 44 11.12 -20.98 1.70
C GLU A 44 11.04 -22.02 0.57
N ARG A 45 9.89 -22.70 0.40
CA ARG A 45 9.66 -23.61 -0.73
C ARG A 45 9.66 -22.90 -2.09
N LEU A 46 9.31 -21.61 -2.12
CA LEU A 46 9.43 -20.76 -3.31
C LEU A 46 10.85 -20.21 -3.50
N GLY A 47 11.80 -20.63 -2.67
CA GLY A 47 13.20 -20.27 -2.76
C GLY A 47 13.52 -18.89 -2.18
N PHE A 48 12.69 -18.34 -1.30
CA PHE A 48 13.04 -17.15 -0.53
C PHE A 48 13.79 -17.53 0.75
N ALA A 49 14.92 -16.87 1.04
CA ALA A 49 15.41 -16.77 2.41
C ALA A 49 14.44 -15.93 3.25
N VAL A 50 14.05 -16.44 4.42
CA VAL A 50 13.09 -15.79 5.33
C VAL A 50 13.70 -15.73 6.73
N GLU A 51 13.66 -14.56 7.37
CA GLU A 51 14.19 -14.36 8.71
C GLU A 51 13.07 -14.06 9.71
N HIS A 52 13.05 -14.76 10.86
CA HIS A 52 12.14 -14.41 11.95
C HIS A 52 12.45 -13.01 12.50
N GLY A 53 11.46 -12.11 12.49
CA GLY A 53 11.64 -10.74 12.95
C GLY A 53 11.44 -10.60 14.46
N GLY A 54 10.25 -10.92 14.96
CA GLY A 54 9.93 -10.90 16.39
C GLY A 54 8.49 -10.54 16.72
N VAL A 55 8.22 -10.30 18.01
CA VAL A 55 6.90 -9.89 18.51
C VAL A 55 6.82 -8.36 18.55
N HIS A 56 5.76 -7.80 17.98
CA HIS A 56 5.49 -6.37 18.02
C HIS A 56 5.26 -5.87 19.46
N ALA A 57 5.59 -4.61 19.70
CA ALA A 57 5.61 -4.02 21.04
C ALA A 57 4.22 -3.96 21.71
N ASP A 58 3.15 -4.10 20.93
CA ASP A 58 1.77 -4.21 21.42
C ASP A 58 1.41 -5.62 21.91
N GLY A 59 2.27 -6.62 21.66
CA GLY A 59 2.06 -8.01 22.03
C GLY A 59 0.87 -8.67 21.33
N LEU A 60 0.48 -8.19 20.14
CA LEU A 60 -0.66 -8.71 19.38
C LEU A 60 -0.26 -9.50 18.14
N THR A 61 0.86 -9.14 17.53
CA THR A 61 1.34 -9.75 16.28
C THR A 61 2.83 -10.10 16.38
N HIS A 62 3.25 -11.04 15.54
CA HIS A 62 4.65 -11.36 15.28
C HIS A 62 4.91 -11.42 13.78
N ASN A 63 6.16 -11.25 13.38
CA ASN A 63 6.52 -11.21 11.97
C ASN A 63 7.75 -12.04 11.61
N ALA A 64 7.88 -12.25 10.30
CA ALA A 64 9.07 -12.68 9.61
C ALA A 64 9.28 -11.81 8.37
N LEU A 65 10.51 -11.77 7.87
CA LEU A 65 10.95 -10.83 6.85
C LEU A 65 11.51 -11.62 5.66
N ILE A 66 11.09 -11.25 4.46
CA ILE A 66 11.81 -11.55 3.21
C ILE A 66 12.48 -10.24 2.80
N VAL A 67 13.77 -10.08 3.09
CA VAL A 67 14.51 -8.86 2.73
C VAL A 67 15.10 -9.04 1.34
N LEU A 68 14.71 -8.19 0.39
CA LEU A 68 15.15 -8.25 -0.99
C LEU A 68 16.38 -7.34 -1.21
N THR A 69 17.11 -7.58 -2.30
CA THR A 69 18.34 -6.82 -2.60
C THR A 69 18.09 -5.41 -3.15
N ASP A 70 16.85 -5.06 -3.49
CA ASP A 70 16.44 -3.68 -3.79
C ASP A 70 16.15 -2.85 -2.52
N GLY A 71 16.38 -3.43 -1.34
CA GLY A 71 16.18 -2.79 -0.03
C GLY A 71 14.74 -2.78 0.46
N VAL A 72 13.78 -3.26 -0.35
CA VAL A 72 12.40 -3.51 0.06
C VAL A 72 12.34 -4.84 0.82
N TYR A 73 11.41 -4.97 1.76
CA TYR A 73 11.12 -6.28 2.35
C TYR A 73 9.63 -6.62 2.33
N ILE A 74 9.32 -7.92 2.40
CA ILE A 74 7.96 -8.40 2.64
C ILE A 74 7.86 -8.76 4.12
N GLU A 75 6.95 -8.09 4.82
CA GLU A 75 6.59 -8.40 6.20
C GLU A 75 5.51 -9.48 6.20
N ILE A 76 5.90 -10.73 6.47
CA ILE A 76 4.94 -11.79 6.77
C ILE A 76 4.50 -11.57 8.21
N ILE A 77 3.25 -11.18 8.41
CA ILE A 77 2.72 -10.87 9.74
C ILE A 77 1.58 -11.82 10.11
N SER A 78 1.54 -12.19 11.39
CA SER A 78 0.48 -13.03 11.96
C SER A 78 0.05 -12.48 13.31
N PHE A 79 -1.24 -12.57 13.62
CA PHE A 79 -1.70 -12.36 14.99
C PHE A 79 -1.27 -13.53 15.87
N LEU A 80 -0.90 -13.24 17.11
CA LEU A 80 -0.64 -14.26 18.12
C LEU A 80 -1.94 -14.99 18.49
N ASP A 81 -1.82 -16.26 18.89
CA ASP A 81 -2.95 -17.09 19.36
C ASP A 81 -3.37 -16.79 20.81
N GLY A 82 -2.60 -15.95 21.50
CA GLY A 82 -2.90 -15.49 22.84
C GLY A 82 -1.92 -14.44 23.33
N PRO A 83 -2.11 -13.93 24.55
CA PRO A 83 -1.22 -12.95 25.16
C PRO A 83 0.23 -13.46 25.20
N ALA A 84 1.17 -12.63 24.77
CA ALA A 84 2.59 -12.93 24.86
C ALA A 84 3.03 -12.97 26.34
N LYS A 85 3.12 -14.17 26.92
CA LYS A 85 3.59 -14.38 28.31
C LYS A 85 4.97 -13.76 28.50
N GLY A 86 5.11 -12.88 29.51
CA GLY A 86 6.38 -12.23 29.87
C GLY A 86 6.93 -11.21 28.87
N ARG A 87 6.13 -10.75 27.89
CA ARG A 87 6.56 -9.77 26.86
C ARG A 87 5.54 -8.65 26.60
N SER A 88 4.35 -8.74 27.17
CA SER A 88 3.40 -7.63 27.26
C SER A 88 3.84 -6.68 28.38
N LYS A 89 3.67 -5.36 28.20
CA LYS A 89 3.79 -4.39 29.31
C LYS A 89 2.82 -4.70 30.47
N ASN A 90 1.80 -5.53 30.21
CA ASN A 90 0.78 -5.92 31.16
C ASN A 90 0.88 -7.43 31.42
N GLU A 91 1.80 -7.87 32.29
CA GLU A 91 1.88 -9.26 32.76
C GLU A 91 0.59 -9.73 33.46
N THR A 92 -0.26 -8.78 33.84
CA THR A 92 -1.55 -8.95 34.50
C THR A 92 -2.75 -8.83 33.55
N GLU A 93 -2.53 -8.72 32.24
CA GLU A 93 -3.61 -8.56 31.27
C GLU A 93 -4.54 -9.78 31.22
N THR A 94 -5.84 -9.53 31.31
CA THR A 94 -6.87 -10.54 31.14
C THR A 94 -7.03 -10.93 29.66
N LYS A 95 -7.54 -12.14 29.40
CA LYS A 95 -7.86 -12.56 28.03
C LYS A 95 -8.81 -11.60 27.31
N ASP A 96 -9.80 -11.06 28.03
CA ASP A 96 -10.79 -10.15 27.46
C ASP A 96 -10.19 -8.81 27.05
N GLU A 97 -9.28 -8.25 27.87
CA GLU A 97 -8.53 -7.04 27.52
C GLU A 97 -7.64 -7.26 26.28
N TRP A 98 -6.95 -8.40 26.23
CA TRP A 98 -6.15 -8.78 25.05
C TRP A 98 -7.03 -8.89 23.80
N HIS A 99 -8.19 -9.55 23.90
CA HIS A 99 -9.14 -9.67 22.80
C HIS A 99 -9.66 -8.31 22.32
N LYS A 100 -9.99 -7.39 23.24
CA LYS A 100 -10.42 -6.02 22.89
C LYS A 100 -9.33 -5.25 22.14
N ARG A 101 -8.08 -5.29 22.61
CA ARG A 101 -6.96 -4.64 21.91
C ARG A 101 -6.70 -5.27 20.55
N ARG A 102 -6.73 -6.60 20.47
CA ARG A 102 -6.63 -7.34 19.21
C ARG A 102 -7.71 -6.90 18.22
N GLN A 103 -8.95 -6.78 18.68
CA GLN A 103 -10.07 -6.30 17.86
C GLN A 103 -9.95 -4.83 17.44
N ALA A 104 -9.21 -4.02 18.19
CA ALA A 104 -8.93 -2.62 17.87
C ALA A 104 -7.68 -2.42 17.00
N HIS A 105 -6.87 -3.46 16.78
CA HIS A 105 -5.67 -3.38 15.94
C HIS A 105 -6.02 -2.98 14.50
N TRP A 106 -5.13 -2.22 13.85
CA TRP A 106 -5.39 -1.62 12.54
C TRP A 106 -5.52 -2.62 11.38
N TRP A 107 -4.95 -3.81 11.52
CA TRP A 107 -5.13 -4.91 10.56
C TRP A 107 -6.08 -6.01 11.04
N TRP A 108 -6.80 -5.79 12.15
CA TRP A 108 -7.79 -6.77 12.61
C TRP A 108 -8.97 -6.87 11.64
N GLY A 109 -9.37 -8.10 11.31
CA GLY A 109 -10.48 -8.37 10.40
C GLY A 109 -10.14 -8.21 8.91
N LYS A 110 -8.88 -7.88 8.57
CA LYS A 110 -8.40 -7.92 7.19
C LYS A 110 -8.32 -9.36 6.69
N GLN A 111 -8.51 -9.54 5.38
CA GLN A 111 -8.30 -10.83 4.74
C GLN A 111 -6.81 -11.20 4.77
N VAL A 112 -6.53 -12.49 4.76
CA VAL A 112 -5.17 -12.99 4.56
C VAL A 112 -4.65 -12.63 3.17
N GLY A 113 -3.33 -12.51 3.03
CA GLY A 113 -2.64 -12.05 1.82
C GLY A 113 -2.12 -10.62 1.93
N TRP A 114 -1.95 -9.97 0.78
CA TRP A 114 -1.55 -8.57 0.66
C TRP A 114 -2.53 -7.65 1.40
N THR A 115 -2.06 -7.08 2.51
CA THR A 115 -2.92 -6.35 3.46
C THR A 115 -2.71 -4.85 3.43
N ASP A 116 -1.46 -4.43 3.27
CA ASP A 116 -1.05 -3.03 3.30
C ASP A 116 0.32 -2.87 2.64
N TRP A 117 0.76 -1.63 2.43
CA TRP A 117 2.07 -1.32 1.84
C TRP A 117 2.57 0.02 2.33
N CYS A 118 3.89 0.14 2.45
CA CYS A 118 4.52 1.15 3.28
C CYS A 118 5.59 1.95 2.53
N LEU A 119 5.62 3.27 2.76
CA LEU A 119 6.65 4.19 2.29
C LEU A 119 7.63 4.55 3.40
N GLU A 120 8.90 4.77 3.04
CA GLU A 120 9.90 5.29 3.97
C GLU A 120 9.65 6.77 4.31
N GLY A 121 9.84 7.14 5.58
CA GLY A 121 9.85 8.54 6.02
C GLY A 121 8.46 9.10 6.34
N GLY A 122 8.12 10.23 5.71
CA GLY A 122 6.80 10.87 5.84
C GLY A 122 6.76 12.05 6.80
N VAL A 123 7.24 11.89 8.05
CA VAL A 123 7.14 12.95 9.07
C VAL A 123 8.37 13.86 9.05
N LYS A 124 9.57 13.33 9.28
CA LYS A 124 10.84 14.09 9.31
C LYS A 124 11.16 14.77 7.98
N ASP A 125 10.76 14.16 6.86
CA ASP A 125 10.97 14.71 5.52
C ASP A 125 9.84 15.66 5.06
N GLY A 126 8.84 15.89 5.91
CA GLY A 126 7.73 16.82 5.66
C GLY A 126 6.71 16.35 4.62
N ARG A 127 6.83 15.13 4.07
CA ARG A 127 5.92 14.66 3.01
C ARG A 127 4.48 14.54 3.48
N VAL A 128 4.24 13.99 4.66
CA VAL A 128 2.89 13.86 5.26
C VAL A 128 2.25 15.24 5.43
N ALA A 129 3.00 16.22 5.95
CA ALA A 129 2.50 17.58 6.14
C ALA A 129 2.14 18.23 4.78
N SER A 130 3.02 18.09 3.79
CA SER A 130 2.79 18.59 2.43
C SER A 130 1.60 17.94 1.73
N ILE A 131 1.40 16.62 1.90
CA ILE A 131 0.24 15.90 1.36
C ILE A 131 -1.04 16.44 1.99
N ASN A 132 -1.07 16.54 3.32
CA ASN A 132 -2.22 17.03 4.06
C ASN A 132 -2.58 18.48 3.71
N GLU A 133 -1.58 19.34 3.52
CA GLU A 133 -1.77 20.72 3.07
C GLU A 133 -2.37 20.77 1.66
N ARG A 134 -1.75 20.07 0.70
CA ARG A 134 -2.24 20.01 -0.69
C ARG A 134 -3.65 19.43 -0.79
N ALA A 135 -3.97 18.42 0.01
CA ALA A 135 -5.31 17.85 0.08
C ALA A 135 -6.34 18.89 0.55
N ARG A 136 -6.05 19.64 1.63
CA ARG A 136 -6.92 20.73 2.12
C ARG A 136 -7.08 21.86 1.12
N SER A 137 -6.00 22.25 0.43
CA SER A 137 -6.08 23.28 -0.61
C SER A 137 -6.96 22.86 -1.78
N ALA A 138 -6.86 21.59 -2.21
CA ALA A 138 -7.72 21.06 -3.27
C ALA A 138 -9.21 20.98 -2.85
N GLU A 139 -9.48 20.60 -1.59
CA GLU A 139 -10.83 20.64 -0.99
C GLU A 139 -11.41 22.06 -1.05
N ALA A 140 -10.67 23.07 -0.57
CA ALA A 140 -11.14 24.45 -0.53
C ALA A 140 -11.42 25.05 -1.94
N VAL A 141 -10.64 24.66 -2.95
CA VAL A 141 -10.89 25.06 -4.34
C VAL A 141 -12.17 24.43 -4.87
N ALA A 142 -12.40 23.14 -4.60
CA ALA A 142 -13.61 22.44 -5.05
C ALA A 142 -14.88 23.05 -4.43
N ASP A 143 -14.86 23.33 -3.12
CA ASP A 143 -15.99 23.94 -2.41
C ASP A 143 -16.33 25.34 -2.95
N GLY A 144 -15.32 26.11 -3.39
CA GLY A 144 -15.51 27.42 -4.02
C GLY A 144 -16.09 27.37 -5.44
N VAL A 145 -15.99 26.24 -6.14
CA VAL A 145 -16.49 26.06 -7.52
C VAL A 145 -17.95 25.57 -7.55
N VAL A 146 -18.37 24.79 -6.55
CA VAL A 146 -19.71 24.17 -6.47
C VAL A 146 -20.85 25.20 -6.36
N ASP A 147 -20.55 26.45 -5.98
CA ASP A 147 -21.53 27.55 -5.94
C ASP A 147 -21.98 28.05 -7.34
N SER A 148 -21.51 27.43 -8.44
CA SER A 148 -21.72 27.94 -9.80
C SER A 148 -22.29 26.98 -10.86
N THR A 149 -22.62 25.71 -10.58
CA THR A 149 -23.08 24.79 -11.65
C THR A 149 -24.22 23.84 -11.23
N THR A 150 -25.31 23.90 -12.00
CA THR A 150 -26.56 23.14 -11.82
C THR A 150 -26.53 21.78 -12.53
N GLN A 151 -27.22 20.83 -11.91
CA GLN A 151 -27.49 19.41 -12.19
C GLN A 151 -27.58 18.90 -13.64
N HIS A 152 -26.96 17.74 -13.91
CA HIS A 152 -27.36 16.77 -14.95
C HIS A 152 -27.08 15.31 -14.52
N GLU A 153 -28.06 14.63 -13.90
CA GLU A 153 -27.96 13.25 -13.35
C GLU A 153 -28.72 12.17 -14.19
N GLY A 154 -28.92 12.36 -15.50
CA GLY A 154 -29.85 11.51 -16.28
C GLY A 154 -29.32 10.17 -16.82
N GLU A 155 -28.05 10.09 -17.23
CA GLU A 155 -27.63 9.02 -18.18
C GLU A 155 -26.54 8.06 -17.67
N SER A 156 -25.94 8.30 -16.50
CA SER A 156 -24.89 7.42 -15.91
C SER A 156 -25.44 6.06 -15.41
N THR A 157 -26.76 5.94 -15.28
CA THR A 157 -27.43 4.83 -14.58
C THR A 157 -27.51 3.54 -15.42
N ALA A 158 -27.56 3.62 -16.75
CA ALA A 158 -27.81 2.44 -17.61
C ALA A 158 -26.59 1.50 -17.73
N TYR A 159 -25.40 2.06 -17.97
CA TYR A 159 -24.14 1.29 -17.95
C TYR A 159 -23.89 0.67 -16.57
N LYS A 160 -24.23 1.43 -15.52
CA LYS A 160 -24.17 0.99 -14.13
C LYS A 160 -25.21 -0.05 -13.72
N GLN A 161 -26.25 -0.25 -14.53
CA GLN A 161 -27.21 -1.32 -14.28
C GLN A 161 -26.76 -2.61 -14.97
N GLN A 162 -26.14 -2.51 -16.15
CA GLN A 162 -25.74 -3.66 -16.96
C GLN A 162 -24.59 -4.47 -16.34
N LEU A 163 -23.49 -3.81 -15.95
CA LEU A 163 -22.32 -4.45 -15.31
C LEU A 163 -22.69 -5.16 -13.99
N TRP A 164 -23.65 -4.60 -13.25
CA TRP A 164 -24.10 -5.10 -11.95
C TRP A 164 -25.11 -6.22 -12.12
N ALA A 165 -25.96 -6.16 -13.15
CA ALA A 165 -26.82 -7.28 -13.54
C ALA A 165 -25.97 -8.50 -13.94
N THR A 166 -24.85 -8.29 -14.64
CA THR A 166 -23.88 -9.34 -14.96
C THR A 166 -23.19 -9.87 -13.70
N ALA A 167 -22.69 -9.01 -12.81
CA ALA A 167 -22.05 -9.45 -11.56
C ALA A 167 -23.01 -10.19 -10.60
N ALA A 168 -24.27 -9.77 -10.53
CA ALA A 168 -25.32 -10.42 -9.74
C ALA A 168 -25.66 -11.82 -10.26
N ALA A 169 -25.59 -12.05 -11.57
CA ALA A 169 -25.81 -13.36 -12.18
C ALA A 169 -24.72 -14.40 -11.80
N TYR A 170 -23.56 -13.95 -11.31
CA TYR A 170 -22.44 -14.79 -10.86
C TYR A 170 -22.20 -14.76 -9.34
N GLY A 171 -23.18 -14.31 -8.56
CA GLY A 171 -23.16 -14.44 -7.09
C GLY A 171 -22.50 -13.30 -6.31
N ALA A 172 -22.32 -12.11 -6.91
CA ALA A 172 -21.95 -10.90 -6.16
C ALA A 172 -23.11 -10.39 -5.26
N PRO A 173 -22.84 -9.68 -4.15
CA PRO A 173 -23.87 -9.31 -3.17
C PRO A 173 -24.88 -8.26 -3.69
N THR A 174 -26.08 -8.29 -3.09
CA THR A 174 -27.36 -7.65 -3.49
C THR A 174 -27.43 -6.12 -3.46
N ASP A 175 -28.59 -5.55 -3.85
CA ASP A 175 -28.96 -4.11 -3.95
C ASP A 175 -28.48 -3.18 -2.81
N HIS A 176 -28.26 -3.70 -1.60
CA HIS A 176 -27.67 -2.95 -0.48
C HIS A 176 -26.22 -2.50 -0.77
N HIS A 177 -25.42 -3.34 -1.42
CA HIS A 177 -24.06 -2.97 -1.84
C HIS A 177 -24.09 -1.88 -2.92
N ARG A 178 -25.07 -1.91 -3.84
CA ARG A 178 -25.28 -0.86 -4.84
C ARG A 178 -25.56 0.49 -4.18
N GLN A 179 -26.50 0.55 -3.23
CA GLN A 179 -26.84 1.78 -2.50
C GLN A 179 -25.67 2.31 -1.66
N GLU A 180 -24.90 1.42 -1.04
CA GLU A 180 -23.69 1.78 -0.30
C GLU A 180 -22.60 2.37 -1.24
N MET A 181 -22.41 1.79 -2.42
CA MET A 181 -21.43 2.25 -3.41
C MET A 181 -21.84 3.56 -4.09
N GLU A 182 -23.12 3.75 -4.39
CA GLU A 182 -23.65 5.03 -4.88
C GLU A 182 -23.58 6.15 -3.82
N ALA A 183 -23.72 5.82 -2.53
CA ALA A 183 -23.47 6.75 -1.45
C ALA A 183 -21.99 7.13 -1.34
N ARG A 184 -21.06 6.16 -1.51
CA ARG A 184 -19.61 6.40 -1.54
C ARG A 184 -19.18 7.29 -2.72
N GLN A 185 -19.82 7.13 -3.88
CA GLN A 185 -19.57 7.96 -5.06
C GLN A 185 -20.12 9.39 -4.92
N ARG A 186 -21.29 9.56 -4.28
CA ARG A 186 -21.88 10.88 -3.97
C ARG A 186 -21.16 11.60 -2.83
N ALA A 187 -20.51 10.87 -1.94
CA ALA A 187 -19.71 11.42 -0.85
C ALA A 187 -18.28 11.79 -1.26
N GLN A 188 -17.93 11.81 -2.57
CA GLN A 188 -16.58 11.99 -3.13
C GLN A 188 -15.66 12.85 -2.22
N PRO A 189 -14.85 12.23 -1.35
CA PRO A 189 -13.94 12.98 -0.52
C PRO A 189 -12.65 13.18 -1.32
N SER A 190 -12.17 14.41 -1.20
CA SER A 190 -10.79 14.80 -1.03
C SER A 190 -9.69 13.76 -1.18
N LEU A 191 -8.66 14.20 -1.91
CA LEU A 191 -7.32 13.63 -1.87
C LEU A 191 -6.98 13.10 -0.47
N VAL A 192 -6.34 11.93 -0.42
CA VAL A 192 -5.95 11.29 0.84
C VAL A 192 -5.28 12.27 1.81
N ARG A 193 -5.68 12.17 3.07
CA ARG A 193 -5.01 12.80 4.22
C ARG A 193 -4.47 11.71 5.13
N TYR A 194 -3.57 12.09 6.02
CA TYR A 194 -2.89 11.22 6.96
C TYR A 194 -3.10 11.72 8.39
N ASP A 195 -3.31 10.79 9.31
CA ASP A 195 -3.45 11.03 10.75
C ASP A 195 -2.11 11.39 11.40
N GLU A 196 -2.13 11.69 12.70
CA GLU A 196 -0.91 11.83 13.50
C GLU A 196 -0.11 10.52 13.60
N PRO A 197 1.25 10.59 13.65
CA PRO A 197 2.10 9.42 13.74
C PRO A 197 1.87 8.64 15.04
N ARG A 198 1.87 7.32 14.94
CA ARG A 198 1.74 6.39 16.07
C ARG A 198 3.05 5.66 16.31
N GLU A 199 3.44 5.52 17.57
CA GLU A 199 4.64 4.73 17.90
C GLU A 199 4.43 3.25 17.64
N GLY A 200 5.40 2.65 16.95
CA GLY A 200 5.53 1.23 16.72
C GLY A 200 6.88 0.70 17.21
N GLY A 201 7.02 -0.61 17.25
CA GLY A 201 8.23 -1.25 17.71
C GLY A 201 8.12 -2.75 17.75
N ARG A 202 9.26 -3.43 17.87
CA ARG A 202 9.32 -4.85 18.20
C ARG A 202 10.59 -5.16 18.98
N MET A 203 10.60 -6.31 19.65
CA MET A 203 11.83 -6.88 20.19
C MET A 203 12.44 -7.82 19.15
N ALA A 204 13.69 -7.58 18.77
CA ALA A 204 14.45 -8.51 17.95
C ALA A 204 14.82 -9.77 18.73
N LEU A 205 15.14 -10.86 18.01
CA LEU A 205 15.67 -12.09 18.61
C LEU A 205 16.96 -11.87 19.41
N SER A 206 17.76 -10.86 19.02
CA SER A 206 18.97 -10.44 19.75
C SER A 206 18.69 -9.70 21.06
N GLY A 207 17.41 -9.43 21.40
CA GLY A 207 17.01 -8.64 22.57
C GLY A 207 17.04 -7.13 22.33
N ARG A 208 17.43 -6.65 21.15
CA ARG A 208 17.39 -5.22 20.82
C ARG A 208 15.95 -4.72 20.71
N LYS A 209 15.69 -3.58 21.34
CA LYS A 209 14.42 -2.86 21.23
C LYS A 209 14.43 -1.96 20.01
N ILE A 210 13.62 -2.29 19.02
CA ILE A 210 13.48 -1.54 17.76
C ILE A 210 12.26 -0.64 17.87
N ARG A 211 12.38 0.59 17.38
CA ARG A 211 11.31 1.60 17.43
C ARG A 211 11.20 2.32 16.09
N TRP A 212 9.97 2.62 15.73
CA TRP A 212 9.61 3.41 14.56
C TRP A 212 8.32 4.19 14.85
N LYS A 213 7.94 5.07 13.93
CA LYS A 213 6.63 5.71 13.90
C LYS A 213 5.93 5.31 12.62
N VAL A 214 4.64 4.98 12.70
CA VAL A 214 3.79 4.75 11.52
C VAL A 214 2.77 5.86 11.38
N THR A 215 2.57 6.32 10.15
CA THR A 215 1.57 7.35 9.84
C THR A 215 0.61 6.80 8.80
N PHE A 216 -0.65 6.64 9.17
CA PHE A 216 -1.64 5.98 8.33
C PHE A 216 -2.54 6.99 7.63
N PRO A 217 -3.11 6.61 6.46
CA PRO A 217 -4.20 7.36 5.86
C PRO A 217 -5.33 7.57 6.87
N ALA A 218 -5.82 8.79 6.95
CA ALA A 218 -7.00 9.17 7.70
C ALA A 218 -8.24 8.50 7.09
N GLY A 219 -9.22 8.19 7.91
CA GLY A 219 -10.46 7.52 7.49
C GLY A 219 -10.67 6.20 8.19
N ARG A 220 -11.48 5.33 7.58
CA ARG A 220 -11.92 4.11 8.23
C ARG A 220 -10.87 3.02 8.14
N ARG A 221 -10.82 2.12 9.14
CA ARG A 221 -9.80 1.08 9.22
C ARG A 221 -9.85 0.09 8.05
N GLU A 222 -11.05 -0.21 7.59
CA GLU A 222 -11.33 -1.07 6.44
C GLU A 222 -10.70 -0.53 5.14
N GLU A 223 -10.46 0.78 5.04
CA GLU A 223 -9.88 1.46 3.87
C GLU A 223 -8.34 1.46 3.87
N ARG A 224 -7.69 0.88 4.90
CA ARG A 224 -6.22 0.70 4.92
C ARG A 224 -5.77 -0.23 3.79
N GLY A 225 -4.58 -0.01 3.23
CA GLY A 225 -4.07 -0.74 2.07
C GLY A 225 -4.51 -0.18 0.71
N ILE A 226 -5.53 0.68 0.66
CA ILE A 226 -5.97 1.36 -0.58
C ILE A 226 -4.87 2.28 -1.11
N VAL A 227 -4.21 3.02 -0.20
CA VAL A 227 -3.06 3.88 -0.45
C VAL A 227 -2.05 3.62 0.68
N PRO A 228 -0.75 3.88 0.48
CA PRO A 228 0.25 3.37 1.41
C PRO A 228 0.26 4.17 2.70
N PHE A 229 0.73 3.55 3.77
CA PHE A 229 1.10 4.26 5.01
C PHE A 229 2.59 4.58 5.02
N TRP A 230 3.03 5.42 5.96
CA TRP A 230 4.43 5.79 6.13
C TRP A 230 5.05 5.11 7.34
N CYS A 231 6.33 4.72 7.25
CA CYS A 231 7.12 4.22 8.37
C CYS A 231 8.42 5.01 8.49
N GLU A 232 8.64 5.56 9.68
CA GLU A 232 9.83 6.31 10.01
C GLU A 232 10.62 5.61 11.12
N ASP A 233 11.86 5.25 10.80
CA ASP A 233 12.79 4.69 11.76
C ASP A 233 13.16 5.68 12.89
N VAL A 234 13.00 5.22 14.13
CA VAL A 234 13.49 5.92 15.34
C VAL A 234 14.80 5.30 15.81
N THR A 235 14.92 3.98 15.76
CA THR A 235 16.19 3.26 15.87
C THR A 235 16.80 3.03 14.48
N PRO A 236 18.11 2.77 14.34
CA PRO A 236 18.72 2.56 13.03
C PRO A 236 18.00 1.48 12.20
N ARG A 237 17.74 1.77 10.91
CA ARG A 237 17.00 0.87 10.00
C ARG A 237 17.58 -0.54 9.98
N PHE A 238 18.90 -0.68 9.96
CA PHE A 238 19.57 -1.98 9.92
C PHE A 238 19.32 -2.87 11.18
N TRP A 239 18.71 -2.33 12.24
CA TRP A 239 18.19 -3.14 13.35
C TRP A 239 16.80 -3.70 13.03
N ARG A 240 15.97 -2.94 12.31
CA ARG A 240 14.63 -3.33 11.86
C ARG A 240 14.67 -4.24 10.65
N VAL A 241 15.56 -3.94 9.69
CA VAL A 241 15.71 -4.64 8.42
C VAL A 241 17.16 -5.14 8.34
N PRO A 242 17.42 -6.43 8.63
CA PRO A 242 18.75 -6.99 8.48
C PRO A 242 19.18 -6.97 7.02
N LEU A 243 20.49 -7.08 6.75
CA LEU A 243 20.97 -7.24 5.38
C LEU A 243 20.42 -8.53 4.77
N PRO A 244 20.15 -8.57 3.45
CA PRO A 244 19.65 -9.76 2.77
C PRO A 244 20.69 -10.89 2.79
N SER A 245 20.72 -11.68 3.86
CA SER A 245 21.68 -12.74 4.12
C SER A 245 21.02 -13.91 4.85
N PRO A 246 21.11 -15.15 4.34
CA PRO A 246 21.79 -15.55 3.10
C PRO A 246 21.02 -15.06 1.85
N HIS A 247 21.68 -15.10 0.69
CA HIS A 247 21.01 -14.84 -0.59
C HIS A 247 19.83 -15.80 -0.80
N HIS A 248 18.74 -15.31 -1.39
CA HIS A 248 17.59 -16.14 -1.72
C HIS A 248 17.98 -17.28 -2.70
N PRO A 249 17.62 -18.54 -2.40
CA PRO A 249 17.82 -19.66 -3.32
C PRO A 249 17.30 -19.42 -4.74
N ASN A 250 16.13 -18.79 -4.90
CA ASN A 250 15.52 -18.46 -6.19
C ASN A 250 16.21 -17.31 -6.95
N LYS A 251 17.28 -16.75 -6.37
CA LYS A 251 18.11 -15.68 -6.96
C LYS A 251 17.35 -14.38 -7.26
N THR A 252 16.24 -14.13 -6.58
CA THR A 252 15.53 -12.85 -6.68
C THR A 252 16.46 -11.67 -6.42
N GLN A 253 16.24 -10.58 -7.15
CA GLN A 253 16.94 -9.31 -6.99
C GLN A 253 16.04 -8.20 -6.44
N GLY A 254 14.77 -8.48 -6.19
CA GLY A 254 13.80 -7.45 -5.86
C GLY A 254 12.48 -7.58 -6.60
N LEU A 255 11.64 -6.59 -6.35
CA LEU A 255 10.36 -6.41 -6.99
C LEU A 255 10.55 -5.95 -8.44
N THR A 256 9.66 -6.39 -9.33
CA THR A 256 9.64 -5.96 -10.73
C THR A 256 8.47 -5.05 -11.05
N SER A 257 7.34 -5.24 -10.38
CA SER A 257 6.18 -4.35 -10.48
C SER A 257 5.20 -4.61 -9.34
N LEU A 258 4.39 -3.60 -9.03
CA LEU A 258 3.15 -3.76 -8.29
C LEU A 258 1.95 -3.51 -9.21
N THR A 259 0.83 -4.19 -8.98
CA THR A 259 -0.47 -3.84 -9.56
C THR A 259 -1.43 -3.45 -8.45
N LEU A 260 -2.04 -2.27 -8.58
CA LEU A 260 -3.14 -1.80 -7.74
C LEU A 260 -4.45 -1.88 -8.53
N LEU A 261 -5.47 -2.47 -7.91
CA LEU A 261 -6.80 -2.66 -8.49
C LEU A 261 -7.83 -1.87 -7.68
N TYR A 262 -8.68 -1.11 -8.39
CA TYR A 262 -9.72 -0.27 -7.80
C TYR A 262 -11.06 -0.46 -8.49
N HIS A 263 -12.15 -0.10 -7.79
CA HIS A 263 -13.45 -0.04 -8.44
C HIS A 263 -13.46 1.08 -9.51
N PRO A 264 -14.13 0.89 -10.65
CA PRO A 264 -14.30 1.93 -11.67
C PRO A 264 -14.81 3.26 -11.10
N GLU A 265 -15.68 3.20 -10.09
CA GLU A 265 -16.32 4.37 -9.48
C GLU A 265 -15.37 5.22 -8.62
N THR A 266 -14.34 4.59 -8.04
CA THR A 266 -13.39 5.23 -7.13
C THR A 266 -12.06 5.52 -7.82
N PHE A 267 -11.76 4.84 -8.94
CA PHE A 267 -10.49 4.83 -9.64
C PHE A 267 -9.86 6.22 -9.77
N SER A 268 -10.64 7.21 -10.22
CA SER A 268 -10.14 8.58 -10.44
C SER A 268 -9.64 9.24 -9.15
N SER A 269 -10.40 9.11 -8.05
CA SER A 269 -10.02 9.66 -6.75
C SER A 269 -8.80 8.93 -6.17
N ARG A 270 -8.74 7.60 -6.33
CA ARG A 270 -7.62 6.78 -5.89
C ARG A 270 -6.35 7.11 -6.66
N LEU A 271 -6.44 7.26 -7.98
CA LEU A 271 -5.31 7.66 -8.82
C LEU A 271 -4.79 9.05 -8.46
N SER A 272 -5.67 10.03 -8.24
CA SER A 272 -5.26 11.38 -7.81
C SER A 272 -4.56 11.36 -6.44
N SER A 273 -5.07 10.57 -5.50
CA SER A 273 -4.43 10.36 -4.20
C SER A 273 -3.05 9.71 -4.32
N LEU A 274 -2.91 8.68 -5.18
CA LEU A 274 -1.62 8.03 -5.43
C LEU A 274 -0.61 8.99 -6.08
N ARG A 275 -1.04 9.80 -7.06
CA ARG A 275 -0.18 10.82 -7.69
C ARG A 275 0.33 11.84 -6.67
N LEU A 276 -0.53 12.27 -5.76
CA LEU A 276 -0.15 13.16 -4.66
C LEU A 276 0.87 12.50 -3.73
N VAL A 277 0.58 11.29 -3.24
CA VAL A 277 1.39 10.56 -2.26
C VAL A 277 2.75 10.15 -2.83
N LEU A 278 2.76 9.60 -4.03
CA LEU A 278 3.98 9.15 -4.70
C LEU A 278 4.75 10.30 -5.35
N ASN A 279 4.22 11.53 -5.28
CA ASN A 279 4.71 12.70 -6.00
C ASN A 279 4.94 12.44 -7.51
N ASN A 280 4.04 11.66 -8.11
CA ASN A 280 4.03 11.34 -9.54
C ASN A 280 3.12 12.32 -10.28
N ILE A 281 3.49 13.59 -10.25
CA ILE A 281 2.75 14.63 -10.94
C ILE A 281 3.18 14.60 -12.41
N ALA A 282 2.22 14.47 -13.33
CA ALA A 282 2.49 14.58 -14.76
C ALA A 282 3.22 15.92 -15.04
N PRO A 283 4.12 16.02 -16.03
CA PRO A 283 4.57 17.33 -16.47
C PRO A 283 3.35 18.13 -16.97
N PRO A 284 3.33 19.47 -16.78
CA PRO A 284 2.31 20.29 -17.42
C PRO A 284 2.42 20.06 -18.93
N SER A 285 1.37 19.47 -19.51
CA SER A 285 1.24 19.41 -20.96
C SER A 285 1.29 20.83 -21.49
N SER A 286 2.02 21.04 -22.58
CA SER A 286 2.34 22.34 -23.21
C SER A 286 1.13 23.08 -23.80
N THR A 287 -0.08 22.79 -23.32
CA THR A 287 -1.35 23.39 -23.73
C THR A 287 -2.21 23.83 -22.54
N ALA A 288 -1.74 23.67 -21.31
CA ALA A 288 -2.43 24.22 -20.14
C ALA A 288 -1.96 25.66 -19.90
N GLU A 289 -2.87 26.62 -20.11
CA GLU A 289 -2.67 28.01 -19.71
C GLU A 289 -2.25 28.11 -18.23
N GLU A 290 -1.44 29.12 -17.95
CA GLU A 290 -0.84 29.40 -16.65
C GLU A 290 -1.86 29.33 -15.50
N GLY A 291 -1.55 28.52 -14.46
CA GLY A 291 -2.14 28.67 -13.13
C GLY A 291 -2.97 27.50 -12.56
N GLY A 292 -3.12 26.38 -13.26
CA GLY A 292 -3.91 25.24 -12.75
C GLY A 292 -3.06 24.09 -12.17
N SER A 293 -3.23 23.78 -10.88
CA SER A 293 -2.62 22.60 -10.24
C SER A 293 -3.07 21.31 -10.92
N LEU A 294 -2.13 20.48 -11.41
CA LEU A 294 -2.40 19.16 -12.00
C LEU A 294 -3.02 18.14 -11.01
N LEU A 295 -3.23 18.54 -9.75
CA LEU A 295 -3.99 17.78 -8.76
C LEU A 295 -5.51 17.94 -8.93
N THR A 296 -5.98 18.87 -9.78
CA THR A 296 -7.39 19.24 -9.92
C THR A 296 -7.95 19.12 -11.32
N VAL A 297 -7.27 18.44 -12.26
CA VAL A 297 -7.87 18.13 -13.56
C VAL A 297 -8.60 16.79 -13.44
N PRO A 298 -9.95 16.77 -13.28
CA PRO A 298 -10.69 15.52 -13.39
C PRO A 298 -10.38 14.90 -14.76
N PRO A 299 -10.34 13.55 -14.87
CA PRO A 299 -10.12 12.91 -16.15
C PRO A 299 -11.11 13.47 -17.18
N PRO A 300 -10.69 13.75 -18.42
CA PRO A 300 -11.58 14.30 -19.43
C PRO A 300 -12.83 13.42 -19.53
N LEU A 301 -14.01 14.02 -19.42
CA LEU A 301 -15.26 13.29 -19.56
C LEU A 301 -15.35 12.79 -21.01
N VAL A 302 -15.43 11.48 -21.20
CA VAL A 302 -15.81 10.90 -22.50
C VAL A 302 -17.33 10.84 -22.53
N ASP A 303 -17.92 11.39 -23.60
CA ASP A 303 -19.38 11.43 -23.83
C ASP A 303 -20.17 11.99 -22.63
N GLY A 304 -19.74 13.13 -22.10
CA GLY A 304 -20.55 13.98 -21.22
C GLY A 304 -20.82 13.49 -19.80
N ASN A 305 -20.46 12.25 -19.40
CA ASN A 305 -20.63 11.81 -18.00
C ASN A 305 -19.84 10.55 -17.57
N LYS A 306 -18.86 10.07 -18.36
CA LYS A 306 -17.99 8.95 -17.94
C LYS A 306 -16.63 9.50 -17.45
N PRO A 307 -16.17 9.15 -16.24
CA PRO A 307 -14.75 9.29 -15.92
C PRO A 307 -13.97 8.52 -17.00
N ALA A 308 -13.05 9.16 -17.70
CA ALA A 308 -12.16 8.45 -18.61
C ALA A 308 -11.25 7.52 -17.80
N ILE A 309 -11.72 6.31 -17.53
CA ILE A 309 -10.86 5.21 -17.12
C ILE A 309 -10.02 4.88 -18.35
N PRO A 310 -8.69 5.02 -18.27
CA PRO A 310 -7.82 4.66 -19.38
C PRO A 310 -8.02 3.18 -19.71
N PRO A 311 -8.02 2.79 -21.00
CA PRO A 311 -8.16 1.39 -21.40
C PRO A 311 -6.95 0.52 -21.02
N GLU A 312 -5.85 1.15 -20.61
CA GLU A 312 -4.62 0.49 -20.17
C GLU A 312 -4.26 0.95 -18.75
N PRO A 313 -3.60 0.11 -17.93
CA PRO A 313 -3.16 0.49 -16.60
C PRO A 313 -2.28 1.75 -16.61
N VAL A 314 -2.56 2.69 -15.72
CA VAL A 314 -1.71 3.88 -15.52
C VAL A 314 -0.47 3.48 -14.75
N THR A 315 0.72 3.71 -15.30
CA THR A 315 1.98 3.40 -14.60
C THR A 315 2.45 4.62 -13.82
N LEU A 316 2.62 4.46 -12.52
CA LEU A 316 3.33 5.38 -11.62
C LEU A 316 4.70 4.78 -11.26
N LEU A 317 5.61 5.59 -10.76
CA LEU A 317 6.93 5.15 -10.29
C LEU A 317 7.08 5.39 -8.79
N ILE A 318 7.62 4.40 -8.09
CA ILE A 318 8.02 4.52 -6.69
C ILE A 318 9.51 4.23 -6.57
N GLY A 319 10.21 4.86 -5.63
CA GLY A 319 11.61 4.54 -5.36
C GLY A 319 11.75 3.17 -4.70
N THR A 320 12.92 2.55 -4.83
CA THR A 320 13.35 1.44 -3.97
C THR A 320 14.64 1.86 -3.26
N PRO A 321 14.90 1.42 -2.01
CA PRO A 321 16.05 1.93 -1.25
C PRO A 321 17.42 1.62 -1.88
N GLU A 322 17.59 0.46 -2.51
CA GLU A 322 18.86 -0.02 -3.07
C GLU A 322 18.76 -0.46 -4.55
N GLY A 323 17.58 -0.33 -5.15
CA GLY A 323 17.31 -0.79 -6.52
C GLY A 323 16.89 0.34 -7.49
N PRO A 324 16.44 -0.03 -8.70
CA PRO A 324 15.85 0.93 -9.64
C PRO A 324 14.46 1.38 -9.17
N PRO A 325 13.92 2.48 -9.73
CA PRO A 325 12.51 2.83 -9.56
C PRO A 325 11.60 1.67 -9.97
N LEU A 326 10.61 1.38 -9.13
CA LEU A 326 9.66 0.29 -9.31
C LEU A 326 8.38 0.82 -9.99
N PRO A 327 7.91 0.20 -11.09
CA PRO A 327 6.61 0.54 -11.66
C PRO A 327 5.46 0.05 -10.77
N VAL A 328 4.47 0.92 -10.60
CA VAL A 328 3.18 0.65 -9.95
C VAL A 328 2.09 0.85 -10.98
N ARG A 329 1.52 -0.25 -11.47
CA ARG A 329 0.41 -0.23 -12.42
C ARG A 329 -0.90 -0.06 -11.68
N VAL A 330 -1.63 0.98 -12.02
CA VAL A 330 -2.91 1.35 -11.40
C VAL A 330 -4.01 1.09 -12.42
N LYS A 331 -4.91 0.15 -12.14
CA LYS A 331 -6.05 -0.14 -13.03
C LYS A 331 -7.38 -0.16 -12.30
N ALA A 332 -8.44 0.09 -13.06
CA ALA A 332 -9.80 -0.20 -12.62
C ALA A 332 -10.15 -1.65 -12.95
N ALA A 333 -11.06 -2.26 -12.19
CA ALA A 333 -11.60 -3.57 -12.54
C ALA A 333 -12.39 -3.51 -13.85
N GLU A 334 -12.08 -4.43 -14.76
CA GLU A 334 -12.63 -4.47 -16.13
C GLU A 334 -13.51 -5.71 -16.37
N ASP A 335 -13.34 -6.75 -15.56
CA ASP A 335 -14.02 -8.03 -15.73
C ASP A 335 -14.67 -8.56 -14.42
N PRO A 336 -15.56 -9.57 -14.51
CA PRO A 336 -16.22 -10.14 -13.34
C PRO A 336 -15.29 -10.80 -12.31
N GLU A 337 -14.12 -11.31 -12.72
CA GLU A 337 -13.16 -11.94 -11.81
C GLU A 337 -12.48 -10.86 -10.95
N GLU A 338 -12.08 -9.74 -11.55
CA GLU A 338 -11.54 -8.57 -10.86
C GLU A 338 -12.57 -7.92 -9.91
N LEU A 339 -13.84 -7.83 -10.33
CA LEU A 339 -14.91 -7.34 -9.45
C LEU A 339 -15.15 -8.30 -8.27
N SER A 340 -15.10 -9.62 -8.49
CA SER A 340 -15.18 -10.62 -7.43
C SER A 340 -13.99 -10.53 -6.48
N TRP A 341 -12.80 -10.28 -7.01
CA TRP A 341 -11.60 -10.02 -6.22
C TRP A 341 -11.80 -8.83 -5.29
N LEU A 342 -12.23 -7.69 -5.83
CA LEU A 342 -12.47 -6.47 -5.05
C LEU A 342 -13.55 -6.69 -3.97
N ALA A 343 -14.62 -7.43 -4.28
CA ALA A 343 -15.65 -7.75 -3.30
C ALA A 343 -15.11 -8.60 -2.12
N LYS A 344 -14.11 -9.44 -2.38
CA LYS A 344 -13.52 -10.34 -1.38
C LYS A 344 -12.39 -9.69 -0.58
N TYR A 345 -11.43 -9.06 -1.27
CA TYR A 345 -10.17 -8.57 -0.70
C TYR A 345 -10.14 -7.05 -0.52
N GLY A 346 -11.03 -6.32 -1.18
CA GLY A 346 -11.04 -4.86 -1.22
C GLY A 346 -10.12 -4.26 -2.28
N GLU A 347 -10.10 -2.93 -2.31
CA GLU A 347 -9.24 -2.13 -3.19
C GLU A 347 -7.78 -2.08 -2.68
N GLY A 348 -6.83 -1.92 -3.60
CA GLY A 348 -5.42 -1.75 -3.27
C GLY A 348 -4.54 -2.78 -3.96
N LEU A 349 -3.58 -3.36 -3.23
CA LEU A 349 -2.56 -4.25 -3.77
C LEU A 349 -3.17 -5.57 -4.30
N PHE A 350 -3.17 -5.72 -5.62
CA PHE A 350 -3.76 -6.85 -6.33
C PHE A 350 -2.72 -7.93 -6.65
N GLU A 351 -1.60 -7.51 -7.23
CA GLU A 351 -0.53 -8.41 -7.65
C GLU A 351 0.83 -7.83 -7.30
N VAL A 352 1.71 -8.67 -6.75
CA VAL A 352 3.11 -8.36 -6.47
C VAL A 352 3.96 -9.20 -7.39
N GLU A 353 4.78 -8.55 -8.21
CA GLU A 353 5.74 -9.24 -9.07
C GLU A 353 7.14 -9.17 -8.48
N ILE A 354 7.80 -10.32 -8.41
CA ILE A 354 9.13 -10.49 -7.85
C ILE A 354 10.01 -11.19 -8.88
N SER A 355 11.18 -10.62 -9.15
CA SER A 355 12.17 -11.23 -10.04
C SER A 355 12.61 -12.60 -9.51
N VAL A 356 12.77 -13.59 -10.38
CA VAL A 356 13.41 -14.86 -10.05
C VAL A 356 14.32 -15.31 -11.20
N ALA A 357 15.31 -16.15 -10.91
CA ALA A 357 16.05 -16.82 -11.96
C ALA A 357 15.12 -17.75 -12.77
N PRO A 358 15.14 -17.74 -14.11
CA PRO A 358 14.25 -18.54 -14.95
C PRO A 358 14.29 -20.05 -14.63
N GLU A 359 15.48 -20.58 -14.32
CA GLU A 359 15.70 -21.96 -13.92
C GLU A 359 15.18 -22.30 -12.51
N MET A 360 14.81 -21.29 -11.72
CA MET A 360 14.29 -21.42 -10.36
C MET A 360 12.77 -21.17 -10.27
N LEU A 361 12.08 -21.05 -11.41
CA LEU A 361 10.63 -20.94 -11.42
C LEU A 361 9.99 -22.25 -10.91
N PRO A 362 9.20 -22.22 -9.83
CA PRO A 362 8.63 -23.45 -9.27
C PRO A 362 7.53 -24.01 -10.19
N ALA A 363 7.29 -25.31 -10.13
CA ALA A 363 6.22 -25.96 -10.90
C ALA A 363 4.81 -25.42 -10.57
N SER A 364 4.65 -24.81 -9.39
CA SER A 364 3.42 -24.13 -8.97
C SER A 364 3.20 -22.77 -9.64
N ALA A 365 4.20 -22.24 -10.36
CA ALA A 365 4.13 -21.05 -11.19
C ALA A 365 4.28 -21.45 -12.66
N PRO A 366 3.18 -21.78 -13.38
CA PRO A 366 3.21 -22.07 -14.82
C PRO A 366 3.78 -20.88 -15.61
N PRO A 367 4.01 -20.96 -16.93
CA PRO A 367 4.86 -20.00 -17.67
C PRO A 367 4.54 -18.51 -17.51
N ASP A 368 3.33 -18.16 -17.04
CA ASP A 368 2.93 -16.80 -16.67
C ASP A 368 3.55 -16.27 -15.36
N GLY A 369 4.19 -17.13 -14.58
CA GLY A 369 4.84 -16.82 -13.31
C GLY A 369 3.88 -16.68 -12.11
N ILE A 370 2.55 -16.75 -12.29
CA ILE A 370 1.61 -16.57 -11.18
C ILE A 370 1.67 -17.80 -10.26
N GLU A 371 1.99 -17.60 -8.99
CA GLU A 371 2.12 -18.69 -8.01
C GLU A 371 0.72 -19.18 -7.60
N ARG A 372 0.41 -20.44 -7.92
CA ARG A 372 -0.94 -21.02 -7.75
C ARG A 372 -1.21 -21.55 -6.34
N GLU A 373 -0.22 -22.00 -5.58
CA GLU A 373 -0.41 -22.57 -4.25
C GLU A 373 -0.73 -21.50 -3.19
N THR A 374 0.02 -20.40 -3.17
CA THR A 374 -0.21 -19.22 -2.34
C THR A 374 -1.55 -18.60 -2.73
N HIS A 375 -1.84 -18.50 -4.04
CA HIS A 375 -3.14 -18.02 -4.50
C HIS A 375 -4.29 -18.90 -3.97
N ALA A 376 -4.18 -20.23 -4.04
CA ALA A 376 -5.18 -21.17 -3.51
C ALA A 376 -5.36 -21.05 -1.99
N LYS A 377 -4.31 -20.67 -1.25
CA LYS A 377 -4.35 -20.36 0.19
C LYS A 377 -4.93 -18.98 0.50
N GLY A 378 -5.30 -18.20 -0.52
CA GLY A 378 -5.82 -16.84 -0.37
C GLY A 378 -4.74 -15.81 -0.03
N TYR A 379 -3.45 -16.11 -0.26
CA TYR A 379 -2.33 -15.20 0.07
C TYR A 379 -2.19 -14.00 -0.89
N GLY A 380 -3.21 -13.73 -1.72
CA GLY A 380 -3.10 -12.74 -2.79
C GLY A 380 -2.41 -13.29 -4.04
N ARG A 381 -2.25 -12.45 -5.07
CA ARG A 381 -1.54 -12.83 -6.30
C ARG A 381 -0.06 -12.47 -6.15
N LEU A 382 0.79 -13.49 -6.22
CA LEU A 382 2.23 -13.37 -6.31
C LEU A 382 2.64 -13.84 -7.69
N ARG A 383 3.39 -13.03 -8.43
CA ARG A 383 3.99 -13.44 -9.69
C ARG A 383 5.51 -13.51 -9.54
N LEU A 384 6.07 -14.67 -9.86
CA LEU A 384 7.49 -14.91 -9.96
C LEU A 384 7.91 -14.63 -11.41
N HIS A 385 8.50 -13.47 -11.64
CA HIS A 385 8.85 -12.97 -12.97
C HIS A 385 10.24 -13.47 -13.38
N PRO A 386 10.37 -14.38 -14.36
CA PRO A 386 11.67 -14.91 -14.77
C PRO A 386 12.46 -13.83 -15.54
N ILE A 387 13.62 -13.42 -15.01
CA ILE A 387 14.51 -12.46 -15.69
C ILE A 387 15.73 -13.19 -16.23
N LEU A 388 15.90 -13.17 -17.55
CA LEU A 388 17.12 -13.64 -18.20
C LEU A 388 18.28 -12.72 -17.81
N ARG A 389 19.32 -13.29 -17.21
CA ARG A 389 20.56 -12.57 -16.96
C ARG A 389 21.31 -12.44 -18.29
N HIS A 390 21.69 -11.21 -18.65
CA HIS A 390 22.65 -10.94 -19.72
C HIS A 390 24.07 -10.91 -19.16
#